data_AF-A0A9D8SXI5-F1
#
_entry.id   AF-A0A9D8SXI5-F1
#
_cell.length_a   1.000
_cell.length_b   1.000
_cell.length_c   1.000
_cell.angle_alpha   90.00
_cell.angle_beta   90.00
_cell.angle_gamma   90.00
#
_symmetry.space_group_name_H-M   'P 1'
#
loop_
_entity.id
_entity.type
_entity.pdbx_description
1 polymer ?
#
loop_
_entity_poly.entity_id
_entity_poly.type
_entity_poly.pdbx_seq_one_letter_code
_entity_poly.pdbx_strand_id
1 'polypeptide(L)'
;IKKSRKQKLLLLHRAADDLQVILAQNGQLIFANSFKTTNNIEAQYFIAAVAQEYGPVENVLLGGDPALEEVIKEHFKHISRFSIPEEIQEFLHCQSQLL
;
A
#
# COMPACT_ATOMS: atom_id res chain seq x y z
N ILE A 1 -9.47 0.04 -31.49
CA ILE A 1 -8.87 0.66 -30.27
C ILE A 1 -9.20 -0.27 -29.09
N LYS A 2 -8.22 -1.01 -28.55
CA LYS A 2 -8.42 -1.83 -27.34
C LYS A 2 -8.84 -0.87 -26.21
N LYS A 3 -10.00 -1.10 -25.59
CA LYS A 3 -10.39 -0.38 -24.37
C LYS A 3 -9.28 -0.57 -23.35
N SER A 4 -8.48 0.47 -23.09
CA SER A 4 -7.54 0.47 -21.98
C SER A 4 -8.37 0.28 -20.71
N ARG A 5 -8.30 -0.92 -20.12
CA ARG A 5 -8.92 -1.16 -18.80
C ARG A 5 -8.26 -0.18 -17.85
N LYS A 6 -9.04 0.67 -17.19
CA LYS A 6 -8.52 1.63 -16.23
C LYS A 6 -8.06 0.87 -14.98
N GLN A 7 -6.80 0.44 -14.95
CA GLN A 7 -6.24 -0.37 -13.87
C GLN A 7 -5.93 0.50 -12.66
N LYS A 8 -6.39 0.05 -11.48
CA LYS A 8 -6.03 0.64 -10.19
C LYS A 8 -4.89 -0.14 -9.56
N LEU A 9 -3.99 0.61 -8.94
CA LEU A 9 -2.86 0.11 -8.18
C LEU A 9 -2.98 0.65 -6.75
N LEU A 10 -3.01 -0.25 -5.78
CA LEU A 10 -2.96 0.10 -4.37
C LEU A 10 -1.57 -0.22 -3.83
N LEU A 11 -0.84 0.79 -3.41
CA LEU A 11 0.43 0.63 -2.72
C LEU A 11 0.18 0.71 -1.22
N LEU A 12 0.65 -0.32 -0.53
CA LEU A 12 0.56 -0.50 0.91
C LEU A 12 1.97 -0.61 1.46
N HIS A 13 2.29 0.23 2.44
CA HIS A 13 3.56 0.12 3.15
C HIS A 13 3.30 0.21 4.65
N ARG A 14 3.65 -0.84 5.37
CA ARG A 14 3.55 -0.86 6.83
C ARG A 14 4.92 -0.83 7.48
N ALA A 15 5.17 0.15 8.34
CA ALA A 15 6.36 0.22 9.18
C ALA A 15 5.95 0.54 10.62
N ALA A 16 6.28 -0.36 11.55
CA ALA A 16 5.84 -0.27 12.95
C ALA A 16 4.32 -0.04 13.05
N ASP A 17 3.91 1.10 13.62
CA ASP A 17 2.52 1.49 13.84
C ASP A 17 1.93 2.34 12.71
N ASP A 18 2.67 2.58 11.63
CA ASP A 18 2.23 3.38 10.49
C ASP A 18 1.87 2.48 9.30
N LEU A 19 0.65 2.65 8.81
CA LEU A 19 0.17 2.10 7.54
C LEU A 19 -0.01 3.22 6.53
N GLN A 20 0.82 3.23 5.50
CA GLN A 20 0.66 4.11 4.34
C GLN A 20 -0.19 3.41 3.29
N VAL A 21 -1.21 4.12 2.80
CA VAL A 21 -2.14 3.65 1.77
C VAL A 21 -2.18 4.65 0.64
N ILE A 22 -1.77 4.22 -0.55
CA ILE A 22 -1.72 5.04 -1.76
C ILE A 22 -2.49 4.33 -2.86
N LEU A 23 -3.51 4.98 -3.42
CA LEU A 23 -4.27 4.49 -4.57
C LEU A 23 -3.99 5.34 -5.79
N ALA A 24 -3.59 4.69 -6.88
CA ALA A 24 -3.41 5.32 -8.18
C ALA A 24 -4.24 4.62 -9.26
N GLN A 25 -4.66 5.36 -10.28
CA GLN A 25 -5.31 4.82 -11.48
C GLN A 25 -4.70 5.44 -12.72
N ASN A 26 -4.19 4.60 -13.64
CA ASN A 26 -3.53 5.05 -14.86
C ASN A 26 -2.41 6.08 -14.60
N GLY A 27 -1.62 5.89 -13.54
CA GLY A 27 -0.54 6.78 -13.15
C GLY A 27 -0.96 8.08 -12.46
N GLN A 28 -2.26 8.31 -12.25
CA GLN A 28 -2.76 9.45 -11.48
C GLN A 28 -3.07 9.04 -10.05
N LEU A 29 -2.61 9.85 -9.09
CA LEU A 29 -2.93 9.69 -7.68
C LEU A 29 -4.42 9.99 -7.45
N ILE A 30 -5.11 9.06 -6.80
CA ILE A 30 -6.52 9.22 -6.39
C ILE A 30 -6.60 9.52 -4.89
N PHE A 31 -5.84 8.76 -4.10
CA PHE A 31 -5.88 8.82 -2.65
C PHE A 31 -4.48 8.53 -2.09
N ALA A 32 -4.08 9.27 -1.07
CA ALA A 32 -2.91 8.97 -0.28
C ALA A 32 -3.20 9.37 1.16
N ASN A 33 -3.03 8.44 2.09
CA ASN A 33 -3.12 8.73 3.51
C ASN A 33 -2.22 7.81 4.33
N SER A 34 -1.91 8.24 5.54
CA SER A 34 -1.21 7.45 6.56
C SER A 34 -2.15 7.23 7.74
N PHE A 35 -2.30 5.98 8.15
CA PHE A 35 -3.10 5.57 9.29
C PHE A 35 -2.19 5.05 10.39
N LYS A 36 -2.45 5.47 11.63
CA LYS A 36 -1.88 4.82 12.80
C LYS A 36 -2.64 3.53 13.06
N THR A 37 -1.93 2.41 13.05
CA THR A 37 -2.50 1.07 13.26
C THR A 37 -1.62 0.27 14.20
N THR A 38 -2.20 -0.29 15.24
CA THR A 38 -1.47 -1.04 16.29
C THR A 38 -1.23 -2.50 15.92
N ASN A 39 -1.99 -3.04 14.96
CA ASN A 39 -1.89 -4.43 14.52
C ASN A 39 -2.40 -4.62 13.08
N ASN A 40 -2.20 -5.81 12.52
CA ASN A 40 -2.54 -6.13 11.13
C ASN A 40 -4.05 -6.25 10.86
N ILE A 41 -4.85 -6.55 11.89
CA ILE A 41 -6.32 -6.58 11.77
C ILE A 41 -6.84 -5.16 11.56
N GLU A 42 -6.35 -4.20 12.34
CA GLU A 42 -6.68 -2.77 12.17
C GLU A 42 -6.27 -2.24 10.81
N ALA A 43 -5.06 -2.59 10.34
CA ALA A 43 -4.61 -2.24 9.00
C ALA A 43 -5.52 -2.80 7.90
N GLN A 44 -5.94 -4.05 8.01
CA GLN A 44 -6.88 -4.67 7.08
C GLN A 44 -8.19 -3.89 6.98
N TYR A 45 -8.73 -3.39 8.10
CA TYR A 45 -9.96 -2.58 8.09
C TYR A 45 -9.81 -1.30 7.26
N PHE A 46 -8.73 -0.54 7.44
CA PHE A 46 -8.49 0.67 6.65
C PHE A 46 -8.30 0.37 5.16
N ILE A 47 -7.57 -0.69 4.84
CA ILE A 47 -7.36 -1.14 3.47
C ILE A 47 -8.69 -1.52 2.80
N ALA A 48 -9.53 -2.26 3.50
CA ALA A 48 -10.86 -2.64 3.01
C ALA A 48 -11.77 -1.42 2.83
N ALA A 49 -11.76 -0.46 3.75
CA ALA A 49 -12.53 0.77 3.65
C ALA A 49 -12.15 1.59 2.39
N VAL A 50 -10.85 1.75 2.12
CA VAL A 50 -10.36 2.43 0.91
C VAL A 50 -10.77 1.66 -0.35
N ALA A 51 -10.64 0.33 -0.36
CA ALA A 51 -11.07 -0.48 -1.50
C ALA A 51 -12.60 -0.41 -1.74
N GLN A 52 -13.39 -0.26 -0.68
CA GLN A 52 -14.84 -0.10 -0.77
C GLN A 52 -15.24 1.28 -1.30
N GLU A 53 -14.62 2.35 -0.79
CA GLU A 53 -14.92 3.74 -1.16
C GLU A 53 -14.58 4.03 -2.63
N TYR A 54 -13.38 3.63 -3.06
CA TYR A 54 -12.90 3.93 -4.40
C TYR A 54 -13.24 2.82 -5.40
N GLY A 55 -13.80 1.70 -4.96
CA GLY A 55 -14.16 0.54 -5.77
C GLY A 55 -12.99 -0.43 -6.04
N PRO A 56 -13.23 -1.52 -6.79
CA PRO A 56 -12.33 -2.67 -6.84
C PRO A 56 -10.92 -2.30 -7.32
N VAL A 57 -9.93 -2.87 -6.62
CA VAL A 57 -8.51 -2.75 -6.91
C VAL A 57 -8.01 -4.10 -7.43
N GLU A 58 -7.36 -4.09 -8.59
CA GLU A 58 -6.87 -5.33 -9.22
C GLU A 58 -5.47 -5.69 -8.72
N ASN A 59 -4.60 -4.70 -8.50
CA ASN A 59 -3.19 -4.90 -8.19
C ASN A 59 -2.80 -4.21 -6.90
N VAL A 60 -2.12 -4.94 -6.01
CA VAL A 60 -1.57 -4.43 -4.76
C VAL A 60 -0.04 -4.54 -4.79
N LEU A 61 0.63 -3.44 -4.45
CA LEU A 61 2.06 -3.43 -4.15
C LEU A 61 2.23 -3.35 -2.64
N LEU A 62 2.82 -4.38 -2.06
CA LEU A 62 3.03 -4.49 -0.61
C LEU A 62 4.51 -4.32 -0.26
N GLY A 63 4.80 -3.43 0.68
CA GLY A 63 6.13 -3.22 1.26
C GLY A 63 6.08 -3.15 2.78
N GLY A 64 7.25 -3.29 3.42
CA GLY A 64 7.36 -3.28 4.87
C GLY A 64 6.99 -4.62 5.51
N ASP A 65 6.04 -4.62 6.46
CA ASP A 65 5.67 -5.80 7.25
C ASP A 65 5.19 -7.01 6.41
N PRO A 66 5.90 -8.16 6.41
CA PRO A 66 5.45 -9.38 5.72
C PRO A 66 4.15 -9.97 6.24
N ALA A 67 3.81 -9.77 7.52
CA ALA A 67 2.61 -10.36 8.10
C ALA A 67 1.32 -9.70 7.60
N LEU A 68 1.41 -8.50 7.01
CA LEU A 68 0.25 -7.82 6.41
C LEU A 68 -0.29 -8.56 5.18
N GLU A 69 0.56 -9.31 4.45
CA GLU A 69 0.14 -10.07 3.27
C GLU A 69 -0.89 -11.16 3.65
N GLU A 70 -0.65 -11.85 4.76
CA GLU A 70 -1.47 -12.96 5.22
C GLU A 70 -2.91 -12.54 5.53
N VAL A 71 -3.11 -11.29 5.97
CA VAL A 71 -4.44 -10.77 6.31
C VAL A 71 -5.17 -10.16 5.11
N ILE A 72 -4.46 -9.71 4.08
CA ILE A 72 -5.08 -9.07 2.90
C ILE A 72 -5.22 -9.99 1.69
N LYS A 73 -4.51 -11.12 1.63
CA LYS A 73 -4.52 -12.05 0.49
C LYS A 73 -5.88 -12.64 0.15
N GLU A 74 -6.80 -12.68 1.10
CA GLU A 74 -8.18 -13.11 0.84
C GLU A 74 -9.00 -12.06 0.06
N HIS A 75 -8.59 -10.79 0.13
CA HIS A 75 -9.30 -9.65 -0.47
C HIS A 75 -8.73 -9.25 -1.83
N PHE A 76 -7.45 -9.55 -2.09
CA PHE A 76 -6.75 -9.14 -3.30
C PHE A 76 -6.14 -10.33 -4.03
N LYS A 77 -6.48 -10.48 -5.32
CA LYS A 77 -6.01 -11.59 -6.15
C LYS A 77 -4.57 -11.44 -6.63
N HIS A 78 -4.10 -10.21 -6.81
CA HIS A 78 -2.77 -9.91 -7.31
C HIS A 78 -2.04 -9.01 -6.32
N ILE A 79 -1.23 -9.64 -5.49
CA ILE A 79 -0.33 -8.96 -4.57
C ILE A 79 1.09 -9.19 -5.08
N SER A 80 1.83 -8.10 -5.27
CA SER A 80 3.25 -8.13 -5.59
C SER A 80 4.01 -7.43 -4.48
N ARG A 81 5.10 -8.02 -4.03
CA ARG A 81 5.96 -7.41 -3.03
C ARG A 81 6.98 -6.52 -3.70
N PHE A 82 7.28 -5.40 -3.06
CA PHE A 82 8.46 -4.62 -3.38
C PHE A 82 9.33 -4.51 -2.13
N SER A 83 10.63 -4.67 -2.32
CA SER A 83 11.62 -4.28 -1.33
C SER A 83 12.22 -2.97 -1.80
N ILE A 84 12.29 -1.99 -0.89
CA ILE A 84 13.19 -0.86 -1.08
C ILE A 84 14.57 -1.37 -0.72
N PRO A 85 15.59 -1.29 -1.60
CA PRO A 85 16.95 -1.68 -1.27
C PRO A 85 17.42 -1.01 0.02
N GLU A 86 18.17 -1.73 0.86
CA GLU A 86 18.63 -1.27 2.17
C GLU A 86 19.35 0.09 2.09
N GLU A 87 20.18 0.26 1.06
CA GLU A 87 20.88 1.53 0.73
C GLU A 87 19.93 2.73 0.59
N ILE A 88 18.74 2.52 -0.01
CA ILE A 88 17.75 3.58 -0.18
C ILE A 88 16.98 3.80 1.13
N GLN A 89 16.72 2.75 1.91
CA GLN A 89 16.10 2.90 3.24
C GLN A 89 17.00 3.69 4.19
N GLU A 90 18.29 3.37 4.23
CA GLU A 90 19.30 4.10 5.01
C GLU A 90 19.40 5.56 4.58
N PHE A 91 19.45 5.82 3.27
CA PHE A 91 19.46 7.18 2.74
C PHE A 91 18.23 7.99 3.19
N LEU A 92 17.03 7.41 3.10
CA LEU A 92 15.78 8.06 3.52
C LEU A 92 15.74 8.29 5.04
N HIS A 93 16.26 7.35 5.83
CA HIS A 93 16.36 7.46 7.28
C HIS A 93 17.35 8.56 7.72
N CYS A 94 18.49 8.71 7.02
CA CYS A 94 19.43 9.79 7.30
C CYS A 94 18.85 11.18 7.00
N GLN A 95 18.05 11.33 5.94
CA GLN A 95 17.42 12.60 5.60
C GLN A 95 16.35 13.03 6.61
N SER A 96 15.58 12.10 7.18
CA SER A 96 14.52 12.42 8.14
C SER A 96 15.02 12.84 9.52
N GLN A 97 16.27 12.53 9.88
CA GLN A 97 16.91 12.98 11.12
C GLN A 97 17.56 14.37 11.02
N LEU A 98 17.65 14.94 9.82
CA LEU A 98 18.28 16.24 9.56
C LEU A 98 17.26 17.39 9.42
N LEU A 99 15.96 17.10 9.56
CA LEU A 99 14.84 18.04 9.56
C LEU A 99 14.21 18.13 10.96
#